data_AF-A0A2N8EMR2-F1
#
_entry.id   AF-A0A2N8EMR2-F1
#
_cell.length_a   1.000
_cell.length_b   1.000
_cell.length_c   1.000
_cell.angle_alpha   90.00
_cell.angle_beta   90.00
_cell.angle_gamma   90.00
#
_symmetry.space_group_name_H-M   'P 1'
#
loop_
_entity.id
_entity.type
_entity.pdbx_description
1 polymer ?
#
loop_
_entity_poly.entity_id
_entity_poly.type
_entity_poly.pdbx_seq_one_letter_code
_entity_poly.pdbx_strand_id
1 'polypeptide(L)'
;MLDYLECWSNGRWYEPPLSLDGLAKSTRASVYLQSGLNFKRNALARTFIPHKLLSRQAFEQVALDFIWCGNTYLEKRDNMLRQALGLLPAMAKFVRRGVEEGSYFQVRGWRDEHEFRKDSICHLREADINQEIYGLPEWLSALQSALLNEAATLFRRKYYQNGSHAGFILYMTDAAQNEDFVTDLRGAMKSSKGPGNFRNLFMYAPGGKKDGIQLIPISEVAAKDDFGSIKNISRDDLLAALRIYPQLMGIVPQNSGGFGSMREAALVWGLNELEPLQARMLQVNEWLGEEVIRFQTFELGGPL
;
A
#
# COMPACT_ATOMS: atom_id res chain seq x y z
N MET A 1 5.74 -16.87 7.22
CA MET A 1 6.15 -17.13 5.81
C MET A 1 7.06 -16.02 5.28
N LEU A 2 8.04 -15.56 6.08
CA LEU A 2 9.07 -14.58 5.72
C LEU A 2 10.31 -14.75 6.66
N ASP A 3 10.74 -15.99 6.93
CA ASP A 3 11.85 -16.29 7.86
C ASP A 3 13.26 -16.09 7.25
N TYR A 4 13.38 -15.52 6.04
CA TYR A 4 14.65 -15.32 5.34
C TYR A 4 14.67 -14.01 4.53
N LEU A 5 14.47 -12.87 5.19
CA LEU A 5 14.64 -11.54 4.58
C LEU A 5 16.10 -11.05 4.71
N GLU A 6 17.06 -11.88 4.29
CA GLU A 6 18.46 -11.44 4.19
C GLU A 6 18.67 -10.67 2.89
N CYS A 7 19.38 -9.54 2.96
CA CYS A 7 19.72 -8.77 1.77
C CYS A 7 20.82 -9.49 0.99
N TRP A 8 20.49 -10.03 -0.18
CA TRP A 8 21.49 -10.68 -1.03
C TRP A 8 22.34 -9.64 -1.77
N SER A 9 23.64 -9.88 -1.86
CA SER A 9 24.57 -9.05 -2.61
C SER A 9 24.81 -9.61 -4.02
N ASN A 10 24.75 -8.74 -5.03
CA ASN A 10 25.13 -9.09 -6.40
C ASN A 10 26.63 -8.81 -6.70
N GLY A 11 27.42 -8.51 -5.66
CA GLY A 11 28.83 -8.12 -5.75
C GLY A 11 29.07 -6.61 -5.87
N ARG A 12 28.06 -5.82 -6.25
CA ARG A 12 28.15 -4.34 -6.32
C ARG A 12 27.26 -3.65 -5.28
N TRP A 13 26.04 -4.15 -5.09
CA TRP A 13 25.10 -3.64 -4.10
C TRP A 13 24.27 -4.76 -3.47
N TYR A 14 23.64 -4.42 -2.35
CA TYR A 14 22.63 -5.25 -1.70
C TYR A 14 21.27 -5.04 -2.35
N GLU A 15 20.58 -6.13 -2.70
CA GLU A 15 19.18 -6.05 -3.07
C GLU A 15 18.30 -5.86 -1.82
N PRO A 16 17.25 -5.01 -1.90
CA PRO A 16 16.32 -4.83 -0.81
C PRO A 16 15.66 -6.16 -0.43
N PRO A 17 15.35 -6.36 0.86
CA PRO A 17 14.77 -7.62 1.34
C PRO A 17 13.39 -7.89 0.74
N LEU A 18 12.67 -6.84 0.32
CA LEU A 18 11.39 -6.93 -0.36
C LEU A 18 11.41 -6.20 -1.70
N SER A 19 10.57 -6.68 -2.64
CA SER A 19 10.36 -5.98 -3.90
C SER A 19 9.78 -4.59 -3.68
N LEU A 20 10.60 -3.55 -3.90
CA LEU A 20 10.17 -2.15 -3.83
C LEU A 20 9.08 -1.82 -4.85
N ASP A 21 9.07 -2.49 -6.01
CA ASP A 21 7.97 -2.40 -6.98
C ASP A 21 6.65 -2.96 -6.44
N GLY A 22 6.70 -4.14 -5.82
CA GLY A 22 5.53 -4.76 -5.19
C GLY A 22 4.99 -3.89 -4.05
N LEU A 23 5.88 -3.37 -3.22
CA LEU A 23 5.54 -2.51 -2.11
C LEU A 23 4.92 -1.18 -2.59
N ALA A 24 5.52 -0.53 -3.60
CA ALA A 24 5.01 0.70 -4.19
C ALA A 24 3.60 0.51 -4.79
N LYS A 25 3.35 -0.61 -5.48
CA LYS A 25 2.00 -0.95 -5.98
C LYS A 25 1.02 -1.16 -4.83
N SER A 26 1.45 -1.86 -3.78
CA SER A 26 0.61 -2.22 -2.64
C SER A 26 0.12 -1.00 -1.85
N THR A 27 0.85 0.12 -1.88
CA THR A 27 0.37 1.39 -1.28
C THR A 27 -1.02 1.81 -1.78
N ARG A 28 -1.43 1.36 -2.98
CA ARG A 28 -2.72 1.68 -3.62
C ARG A 28 -3.77 0.57 -3.48
N ALA A 29 -3.45 -0.54 -2.82
CA ALA A 29 -4.36 -1.68 -2.66
C ALA A 29 -5.60 -1.31 -1.82
N SER A 30 -5.45 -0.37 -0.87
CA SER A 30 -6.53 0.11 -0.03
C SER A 30 -6.56 1.63 0.04
N VAL A 31 -7.76 2.20 0.00
CA VAL A 31 -7.98 3.64 0.18
C VAL A 31 -7.46 4.10 1.55
N TYR A 32 -7.63 3.29 2.59
CA TYR A 32 -7.17 3.63 3.94
C TYR A 32 -5.65 3.65 4.03
N LEU A 33 -4.97 2.72 3.35
CA LEU A 33 -3.52 2.69 3.31
C LEU A 33 -2.98 3.92 2.58
N GLN A 34 -3.39 4.13 1.32
CA GLN A 34 -2.91 5.24 0.52
C GLN A 34 -3.19 6.59 1.19
N SER A 35 -4.42 6.77 1.68
CA SER A 35 -4.83 8.01 2.33
C SER A 35 -4.07 8.24 3.63
N GLY A 36 -3.81 7.19 4.42
CA GLY A 36 -3.07 7.32 5.66
C GLY A 36 -1.59 7.64 5.45
N LEU A 37 -0.94 7.02 4.47
CA LEU A 37 0.44 7.38 4.08
C LEU A 37 0.52 8.84 3.62
N ASN A 38 -0.42 9.28 2.78
CA ASN A 38 -0.52 10.67 2.34
C ASN A 38 -0.80 11.63 3.50
N PHE A 39 -1.64 11.23 4.46
CA PHE A 39 -1.94 12.02 5.66
C PHE A 39 -0.68 12.27 6.49
N LYS A 40 0.11 11.24 6.78
CA LYS A 40 1.40 11.37 7.49
C LYS A 40 2.37 12.29 6.74
N ARG A 41 2.54 12.06 5.43
CA ARG A 41 3.39 12.90 4.57
C ARG A 41 2.95 14.37 4.63
N ASN A 42 1.65 14.63 4.49
CA ASN A 42 1.11 15.98 4.50
C ASN A 42 1.29 16.66 5.86
N ALA A 43 1.15 15.93 6.96
CA ALA A 43 1.37 16.46 8.29
C ALA A 43 2.83 16.86 8.50
N LEU A 44 3.78 15.99 8.13
CA LEU A 44 5.21 16.29 8.15
C LEU A 44 5.52 17.51 7.27
N ALA A 45 5.04 17.51 6.04
CA ALA A 45 5.22 18.60 5.10
C ALA A 45 4.59 19.90 5.60
N ARG A 46 3.44 19.87 6.29
CA ARG A 46 2.81 21.05 6.90
C ARG A 46 3.70 21.64 7.99
N THR A 47 4.30 20.79 8.83
CA THR A 47 5.14 21.24 9.95
C THR A 47 6.56 21.65 9.53
N PHE A 48 7.04 21.20 8.38
CA PHE A 48 8.38 21.48 7.90
C PHE A 48 8.61 22.97 7.63
N ILE A 49 9.77 23.49 8.03
CA ILE A 49 10.21 24.86 7.75
C ILE A 49 11.23 24.80 6.59
N PRO A 50 10.89 25.31 5.39
CA PRO A 50 11.76 25.24 4.23
C PRO A 50 13.12 25.89 4.47
N HIS A 51 14.14 25.32 3.85
CA HIS A 51 15.52 25.79 3.93
C HIS A 51 16.07 26.07 2.53
N LYS A 52 17.07 26.95 2.43
CA LYS A 52 17.75 27.27 1.16
C LYS A 52 18.27 26.02 0.43
N LEU A 53 18.68 24.99 1.18
CA LEU A 53 19.23 23.74 0.66
C LEU A 53 18.16 22.66 0.43
N LEU A 54 16.99 22.76 1.07
CA LEU A 54 15.95 21.73 1.03
C LEU A 54 14.57 22.39 0.94
N SER A 55 13.99 22.33 -0.26
CA SER A 55 12.65 22.86 -0.51
C SER A 55 11.58 21.98 0.13
N ARG A 56 10.37 22.53 0.32
CA ARG A 56 9.22 21.76 0.81
C ARG A 56 8.88 20.57 -0.10
N GLN A 57 8.96 20.77 -1.41
CA GLN A 57 8.69 19.71 -2.40
C GLN A 57 9.72 18.58 -2.30
N ALA A 58 11.01 18.92 -2.12
CA ALA A 58 12.05 17.93 -1.92
C ALA A 58 11.81 17.15 -0.61
N PHE A 59 11.48 17.86 0.47
CA PHE A 59 11.16 17.24 1.76
C PHE A 59 9.91 16.33 1.69
N GLU A 60 8.89 16.69 0.92
CA GLU A 60 7.72 15.82 0.71
C GLU A 60 8.09 14.47 0.12
N GLN A 61 9.05 14.42 -0.80
CA GLN A 61 9.58 13.17 -1.35
C GLN A 61 10.37 12.39 -0.29
N VAL A 62 11.22 13.07 0.50
CA VAL A 62 11.98 12.45 1.60
C VAL A 62 11.03 11.77 2.59
N ALA A 63 9.99 12.51 3.02
CA ALA A 63 9.01 12.04 3.97
C ALA A 63 8.18 10.88 3.41
N LEU A 64 7.73 10.99 2.15
CA LEU A 64 7.00 9.94 1.47
C LEU A 64 7.83 8.65 1.44
N ASP A 65 9.07 8.72 0.96
CA ASP A 65 9.96 7.56 0.82
C ASP A 65 10.20 6.84 2.15
N PHE A 66 10.44 7.60 3.22
CA PHE A 66 10.54 7.03 4.56
C PHE A 66 9.25 6.30 4.98
N ILE A 67 8.08 6.92 4.77
CA ILE A 67 6.78 6.37 5.21
C ILE A 67 6.37 5.13 4.41
N TRP A 68 6.54 5.11 3.08
CA TRP A 68 6.03 4.01 2.26
C TRP A 68 6.96 2.80 2.21
N CYS A 69 8.29 3.00 2.31
CA CYS A 69 9.25 1.89 2.24
C CYS A 69 10.26 1.79 3.37
N GLY A 70 10.19 2.65 4.38
CA GLY A 70 11.15 2.65 5.50
C GLY A 70 12.55 3.09 5.09
N ASN A 71 12.73 3.69 3.92
CA ASN A 71 14.03 4.11 3.41
C ASN A 71 13.89 5.46 2.71
N THR A 72 14.79 6.39 3.02
CA THR A 72 14.87 7.67 2.29
C THR A 72 16.32 8.03 2.03
N TYR A 73 16.56 8.66 0.89
CA TYR A 73 17.90 8.97 0.40
C TYR A 73 17.99 10.42 -0.01
N LEU A 74 18.97 11.12 0.53
CA LEU A 74 19.20 12.52 0.24
C LEU A 74 20.62 12.73 -0.29
N GLU A 75 20.73 13.15 -1.54
CA GLU A 75 21.99 13.46 -2.22
C GLU A 75 22.42 14.88 -1.84
N LYS A 76 23.57 15.01 -1.19
CA LYS A 76 24.27 16.28 -1.01
C LYS A 76 25.05 16.60 -2.28
N ARG A 77 24.60 17.63 -3.00
CA ARG A 77 25.34 18.18 -4.13
C ARG A 77 26.22 19.32 -3.66
N ASP A 78 27.50 19.23 -3.97
CA ASP A 78 28.47 20.26 -3.64
C ASP A 78 28.76 21.17 -4.84
N ASN A 79 29.11 22.42 -4.57
CA ASN A 79 29.77 23.29 -5.54
C ASN A 79 31.27 22.94 -5.68
N MET A 80 31.99 23.60 -6.58
CA MET A 80 33.43 23.39 -6.80
C MET A 80 34.29 23.63 -5.55
N LEU A 81 33.78 24.40 -4.58
CA LEU A 81 34.42 24.69 -3.29
C LEU A 81 33.99 23.71 -2.17
N ARG A 82 33.32 22.60 -2.52
CA ARG A 82 32.79 21.58 -1.58
C ARG A 82 31.74 22.08 -0.59
N GLN A 83 31.07 23.19 -0.89
CA GLN A 83 29.93 23.66 -0.10
C GLN A 83 28.64 23.07 -0.66
N ALA A 84 27.69 22.72 0.21
CA ALA A 84 26.39 22.19 -0.20
C ALA A 84 25.65 23.22 -1.07
N LEU A 85 25.44 22.87 -2.33
CA LEU A 85 24.64 23.61 -3.30
C LEU A 85 23.15 23.28 -3.14
N GLY A 86 22.83 22.05 -2.73
CA GLY A 86 21.48 21.62 -2.43
C GLY A 86 21.40 20.17 -1.98
N LEU A 87 20.30 19.84 -1.33
CA LEU A 87 19.94 18.48 -0.93
C LEU A 87 18.81 17.99 -1.82
N LEU A 88 19.08 16.94 -2.60
CA LEU A 88 18.12 16.39 -3.57
C LEU A 88 17.68 14.99 -3.18
N PRO A 89 16.37 14.72 -3.09
CA PRO A 89 15.89 13.39 -2.78
C PRO A 89 16.18 12.45 -3.94
N ALA A 90 16.83 11.33 -3.66
CA ALA A 90 16.97 10.22 -4.58
C ALA A 90 15.81 9.25 -4.33
N MET A 91 14.97 9.03 -5.35
CA MET A 91 13.78 8.19 -5.23
C MET A 91 14.12 6.80 -4.69
N ALA A 92 13.66 6.49 -3.47
CA ALA A 92 14.06 5.30 -2.73
C ALA A 92 13.80 3.98 -3.47
N LYS A 93 12.74 3.96 -4.28
CA LYS A 93 12.40 2.82 -5.16
C LYS A 93 13.57 2.33 -6.01
N PHE A 94 14.40 3.25 -6.49
CA PHE A 94 15.47 2.97 -7.45
C PHE A 94 16.86 3.00 -6.83
N VAL A 95 17.00 3.39 -5.56
CA VAL A 95 18.31 3.42 -4.91
C VAL A 95 18.66 2.03 -4.38
N ARG A 96 19.94 1.69 -4.46
CA ARG A 96 20.54 0.48 -3.90
C ARG A 96 21.76 0.89 -3.07
N ARG A 97 21.87 0.38 -1.85
CA ARG A 97 23.05 0.50 -1.00
C ARG A 97 24.14 -0.42 -1.53
N GLY A 98 25.29 0.15 -1.88
CA GLY A 98 26.44 -0.60 -2.34
C GLY A 98 27.02 -1.50 -1.25
N VAL A 99 27.83 -2.47 -1.66
CA VAL A 99 28.52 -3.38 -0.72
C VAL A 99 29.58 -2.62 0.06
N GLU A 100 30.26 -1.68 -0.60
CA GLU A 100 31.18 -0.77 0.06
C GLU A 100 30.44 0.32 0.82
N GLU A 101 30.89 0.61 2.04
CA GLU A 101 30.34 1.70 2.83
C GLU A 101 30.46 3.05 2.11
N GLY A 102 29.39 3.85 2.19
CA GLY A 102 29.29 5.14 1.51
C GLY A 102 28.97 5.08 0.01
N SER A 103 28.87 3.88 -0.58
CA SER A 103 28.52 3.72 -2.00
C SER A 103 27.02 3.46 -2.19
N TYR A 104 26.43 4.09 -3.21
CA TYR A 104 25.02 3.94 -3.57
C TYR A 104 24.86 3.97 -5.07
N PHE A 105 23.86 3.25 -5.56
CA PHE A 105 23.55 3.14 -6.98
C PHE A 105 22.08 3.49 -7.21
N GLN A 106 21.78 4.20 -8.28
CA GLN A 106 20.42 4.35 -8.80
C GLN A 106 20.24 3.39 -9.98
N VAL A 107 19.28 2.50 -9.87
CA VAL A 107 18.95 1.45 -10.84
C VAL A 107 17.50 1.63 -11.27
N ARG A 108 17.26 2.16 -12.47
CA ARG A 108 15.90 2.40 -12.99
C ARG A 108 15.40 1.32 -13.94
N GLY A 109 16.31 0.48 -14.45
CA GLY A 109 16.00 -0.57 -15.39
C GLY A 109 17.25 -1.22 -15.96
N TRP A 110 17.09 -1.98 -17.05
CA TRP A 110 18.18 -2.70 -17.70
C TRP A 110 19.24 -1.73 -18.23
N ARG A 111 20.47 -1.82 -17.69
CA ARG A 111 21.65 -0.98 -18.04
C ARG A 111 21.50 0.52 -17.76
N ASP A 112 20.51 0.94 -16.98
CA ASP A 112 20.39 2.31 -16.48
C ASP A 112 20.81 2.35 -15.01
N GLU A 113 22.13 2.31 -14.83
CA GLU A 113 22.81 2.29 -13.53
C GLU A 113 23.65 3.56 -13.39
N HIS A 114 23.38 4.33 -12.36
CA HIS A 114 24.16 5.51 -12.00
C HIS A 114 24.74 5.32 -10.60
N GLU A 115 26.06 5.34 -10.48
CA GLU A 115 26.73 5.37 -9.20
C GLU A 115 26.77 6.80 -8.67
N PHE A 116 26.27 6.99 -7.44
CA PHE A 116 26.39 8.26 -6.76
C PHE A 116 27.81 8.48 -6.29
N ARG A 117 28.21 9.74 -6.12
CA ARG A 117 29.50 10.07 -5.52
C ARG A 117 29.58 9.44 -4.12
N LYS A 118 30.72 8.80 -3.82
CA LYS A 118 30.96 8.21 -2.50
C LYS A 118 30.72 9.24 -1.39
N ASP A 119 30.06 8.81 -0.33
CA ASP A 119 29.71 9.60 0.86
C ASP A 119 28.80 10.81 0.58
N SER A 120 28.15 10.88 -0.59
CA SER A 120 27.24 11.98 -0.92
C SER A 120 25.77 11.71 -0.57
N ILE A 121 25.42 10.49 -0.18
CA ILE A 121 24.03 10.09 0.11
C ILE A 121 23.85 9.92 1.62
N CYS A 122 22.89 10.65 2.17
CA CYS A 122 22.32 10.34 3.48
C CYS A 122 21.25 9.27 3.30
N HIS A 123 21.46 8.08 3.83
CA HIS A 123 20.45 7.03 3.89
C HIS A 123 19.86 6.98 5.30
N LEU A 124 18.65 7.51 5.45
CA LEU A 124 17.87 7.34 6.65
C LEU A 124 16.95 6.13 6.46
N ARG A 125 17.06 5.15 7.35
CA ARG A 125 16.28 3.92 7.31
C ARG A 125 15.51 3.70 8.60
N GLU A 126 14.41 2.98 8.47
CA GLU A 126 13.72 2.42 9.61
C GLU A 126 14.60 1.37 10.31
N ALA A 127 14.43 1.25 11.62
CA ALA A 127 15.04 0.15 12.36
C ALA A 127 14.36 -1.17 11.95
N ASP A 128 15.18 -2.21 11.73
CA ASP A 128 14.70 -3.54 11.34
C ASP A 128 15.36 -4.59 12.24
N ILE A 129 14.61 -5.65 12.54
CA ILE A 129 15.06 -6.73 13.43
C ILE A 129 15.91 -7.78 12.72
N ASN A 130 15.86 -7.85 11.39
CA ASN A 130 16.50 -8.89 10.60
C ASN A 130 17.81 -8.41 9.98
N GLN A 131 17.98 -7.11 9.73
CA GLN A 131 19.19 -6.56 9.11
C GLN A 131 19.41 -5.06 9.36
N GLU A 132 20.62 -4.57 9.08
CA GLU A 132 21.05 -3.18 9.33
C GLU A 132 21.32 -2.36 8.04
N ILE A 133 20.97 -2.93 6.89
CA ILE A 133 21.22 -2.42 5.54
C ILE A 133 20.09 -1.51 5.06
N TYR A 134 18.85 -1.99 5.07
CA TYR A 134 17.63 -1.29 4.66
C TYR A 134 16.60 -1.27 5.79
N GLY A 135 15.67 -0.31 5.76
CA GLY A 135 14.48 -0.35 6.60
C GLY A 135 13.34 -1.12 5.94
N LEU A 136 12.35 -1.50 6.74
CA LEU A 136 11.05 -1.97 6.28
C LEU A 136 9.97 -1.02 6.79
N PRO A 137 8.90 -0.75 6.02
CA PRO A 137 7.86 0.15 6.50
C PRO A 137 7.02 -0.53 7.59
N GLU A 138 6.65 0.24 8.62
CA GLU A 138 5.88 -0.26 9.77
C GLU A 138 4.50 -0.85 9.38
N TRP A 139 3.91 -0.40 8.27
CA TRP A 139 2.63 -0.90 7.77
C TRP A 139 2.71 -2.27 7.07
N LEU A 140 3.92 -2.82 6.88
CA LEU A 140 4.13 -4.10 6.20
C LEU A 140 3.33 -5.25 6.83
N SER A 141 3.14 -5.22 8.16
CA SER A 141 2.33 -6.21 8.89
C SER A 141 0.87 -6.26 8.42
N ALA A 142 0.31 -5.14 7.97
CA ALA A 142 -1.05 -5.04 7.45
C ALA A 142 -1.13 -5.16 5.91
N LEU A 143 -0.03 -5.53 5.23
CA LEU A 143 -0.02 -5.70 3.78
C LEU A 143 -1.09 -6.70 3.31
N GLN A 144 -1.23 -7.84 4.00
CA GLN A 144 -2.23 -8.84 3.62
C GLN A 144 -3.66 -8.32 3.84
N SER A 145 -3.89 -7.54 4.90
CA SER A 145 -5.17 -6.85 5.11
C SER A 145 -5.45 -5.84 3.99
N ALA A 146 -4.45 -5.10 3.50
CA ALA A 146 -4.61 -4.21 2.35
C ALA A 146 -5.02 -4.96 1.07
N LEU A 147 -4.33 -6.07 0.76
CA LEU A 147 -4.60 -6.88 -0.42
C LEU A 147 -5.96 -7.59 -0.34
N LEU A 148 -6.34 -8.06 0.84
CA LEU A 148 -7.67 -8.65 1.07
C LEU A 148 -8.77 -7.61 0.89
N ASN A 149 -8.56 -6.38 1.37
CA ASN A 149 -9.47 -5.26 1.19
C ASN A 149 -9.63 -4.87 -0.30
N GLU A 150 -8.55 -4.91 -1.06
CA GLU A 150 -8.55 -4.72 -2.52
C GLU A 150 -9.37 -5.82 -3.21
N ALA A 151 -9.08 -7.08 -2.91
CA ALA A 151 -9.75 -8.24 -3.48
C ALA A 151 -11.26 -8.21 -3.22
N ALA A 152 -11.68 -7.91 -1.99
CA ALA A 152 -13.09 -7.74 -1.65
C ALA A 152 -13.76 -6.61 -2.47
N THR A 153 -13.04 -5.51 -2.70
CA THR A 153 -13.55 -4.37 -3.48
C THR A 153 -13.69 -4.72 -4.97
N LEU A 154 -12.68 -5.37 -5.55
CA LEU A 154 -12.70 -5.86 -6.93
C LEU A 154 -13.79 -6.92 -7.13
N PHE A 155 -13.95 -7.83 -6.17
CA PHE A 155 -15.02 -8.82 -6.20
C PHE A 155 -16.38 -8.15 -6.22
N ARG A 156 -16.66 -7.22 -5.30
CA ARG A 156 -17.94 -6.50 -5.24
C ARG A 156 -18.24 -5.74 -6.54
N ARG A 157 -17.23 -5.09 -7.13
CA ARG A 157 -17.38 -4.42 -8.42
C ARG A 157 -17.74 -5.41 -9.53
N LYS A 158 -17.00 -6.52 -9.64
CA LYS A 158 -17.28 -7.57 -10.64
C LYS A 158 -18.66 -8.20 -10.42
N TYR A 159 -19.03 -8.48 -9.17
CA TYR A 159 -20.34 -9.03 -8.82
C TYR A 159 -21.47 -8.09 -9.24
N TYR A 160 -21.35 -6.79 -8.96
CA TYR A 160 -22.32 -5.79 -9.42
C TYR A 160 -22.39 -5.69 -10.95
N GLN A 161 -21.24 -5.69 -11.64
CA GLN A 161 -21.18 -5.68 -13.11
C GLN A 161 -21.80 -6.94 -13.76
N ASN A 162 -21.85 -8.05 -13.03
CA ASN A 162 -22.47 -9.31 -13.47
C ASN A 162 -23.94 -9.45 -13.03
N GLY A 163 -24.64 -8.34 -12.78
CA GLY A 163 -26.06 -8.38 -12.43
C GLY A 163 -26.35 -8.86 -11.01
N SER A 164 -25.37 -8.73 -10.10
CA SER A 164 -25.45 -9.27 -8.73
C SER A 164 -25.59 -10.79 -8.69
N HIS A 165 -24.94 -11.48 -9.61
CA HIS A 165 -24.84 -12.94 -9.56
C HIS A 165 -23.41 -13.45 -9.64
N ALA A 166 -23.10 -14.48 -8.83
CA ALA A 166 -21.78 -15.14 -8.81
C ALA A 166 -21.68 -16.28 -9.84
N GLY A 167 -22.72 -16.47 -10.65
CA GLY A 167 -22.88 -17.56 -11.59
C GLY A 167 -23.81 -18.66 -11.07
N PHE A 168 -24.25 -19.54 -11.96
CA PHE A 168 -25.16 -20.64 -11.63
C PHE A 168 -24.74 -21.94 -12.34
N ILE A 169 -25.19 -23.06 -11.78
CA ILE A 169 -25.10 -24.37 -12.41
C ILE A 169 -26.47 -24.64 -13.04
N LEU A 170 -26.52 -24.71 -14.37
CA LEU A 170 -27.70 -25.18 -15.10
C LEU A 170 -27.61 -26.71 -15.18
N TYR A 171 -28.43 -27.38 -14.38
CA TYR A 171 -28.52 -28.83 -14.30
C TYR A 171 -29.73 -29.31 -15.11
N MET A 172 -29.49 -30.11 -16.14
CA MET A 172 -30.54 -30.64 -17.01
C MET A 172 -30.58 -32.16 -16.90
N THR A 173 -31.72 -32.68 -16.47
CA THR A 173 -31.99 -34.12 -16.31
C THR A 173 -32.93 -34.67 -17.36
N ASP A 174 -33.66 -33.79 -18.05
CA ASP A 174 -34.57 -34.18 -19.11
C ASP A 174 -33.80 -34.85 -20.25
N ALA A 175 -34.32 -35.96 -20.75
CA ALA A 175 -33.72 -36.66 -21.88
C ALA A 175 -34.03 -35.83 -23.13
N ALA A 176 -33.14 -34.88 -23.44
CA ALA A 176 -33.25 -34.09 -24.65
C ALA A 176 -33.23 -35.04 -25.85
N GLN A 177 -34.35 -35.15 -26.56
CA GLN A 177 -34.49 -35.97 -27.78
C GLN A 177 -33.63 -35.44 -28.94
N ASN A 178 -33.06 -34.23 -28.81
CA ASN A 178 -32.32 -33.55 -29.85
C ASN A 178 -30.97 -33.00 -29.32
N GLU A 179 -29.86 -33.54 -29.84
CA GLU A 179 -28.48 -33.13 -29.49
C GLU A 179 -28.17 -31.68 -29.90
N ASP A 180 -28.82 -31.17 -30.95
CA ASP A 180 -28.63 -29.80 -31.44
C ASP A 180 -29.10 -28.78 -30.39
N PHE A 181 -30.21 -29.07 -29.71
CA PHE A 181 -30.74 -28.21 -28.65
C PHE A 181 -29.79 -28.11 -27.44
N VAL A 182 -29.15 -29.22 -27.06
CA VAL A 182 -28.15 -29.23 -25.97
C VAL A 182 -26.91 -28.43 -26.37
N THR A 183 -26.52 -28.52 -27.63
CA THR A 183 -25.37 -27.79 -28.19
C THR A 183 -25.65 -26.29 -28.28
N ASP A 184 -26.85 -25.91 -28.70
CA ASP A 184 -27.31 -24.52 -28.75
C ASP A 184 -27.44 -23.91 -27.36
N LEU A 185 -28.01 -24.63 -26.39
CA LEU A 185 -28.04 -24.20 -24.98
C LEU A 185 -26.63 -24.02 -24.41
N ARG A 186 -25.72 -24.96 -24.68
CA ARG A 186 -24.31 -24.85 -24.29
C ARG A 186 -23.65 -23.65 -24.95
N GLY A 187 -23.96 -23.39 -26.22
CA GLY A 187 -23.49 -22.25 -27.00
C GLY A 187 -23.97 -20.92 -26.42
N ALA A 188 -25.27 -20.79 -26.17
CA ALA A 188 -25.91 -19.63 -25.55
C ALA A 188 -25.38 -19.36 -24.13
N MET A 189 -25.11 -20.41 -23.35
CA MET A 189 -24.50 -20.30 -22.02
C MET A 189 -23.03 -19.86 -22.08
N LYS A 190 -22.28 -20.31 -23.09
CA LYS A 190 -20.89 -19.90 -23.31
C LYS A 190 -20.77 -18.46 -23.85
N SER A 191 -21.78 -17.99 -24.57
CA SER A 191 -21.85 -16.61 -25.10
C SER A 191 -22.47 -15.63 -24.10
N SER A 192 -23.30 -16.09 -23.16
CA SER A 192 -23.82 -15.32 -22.01
C SER A 192 -22.76 -15.11 -20.91
N LYS A 193 -21.52 -14.85 -21.30
CA LYS A 193 -20.48 -14.42 -20.37
C LYS A 193 -20.76 -13.00 -19.95
N GLY A 194 -21.20 -12.82 -18.70
CA GLY A 194 -21.09 -11.53 -18.04
C GLY A 194 -19.60 -11.09 -17.98
N PRO A 195 -19.31 -9.78 -17.93
CA PRO A 195 -17.94 -9.29 -17.83
C PRO A 195 -17.32 -9.66 -16.47
N GLY A 196 -16.47 -10.70 -16.43
CA GLY A 196 -15.64 -11.01 -15.26
C GLY A 196 -15.38 -12.49 -15.01
N ASN A 197 -14.63 -12.77 -13.93
CA ASN A 197 -14.11 -14.09 -13.54
C ASN A 197 -15.17 -15.12 -13.10
N PHE A 198 -16.47 -14.83 -13.18
CA PHE A 198 -17.53 -15.76 -12.82
C PHE A 198 -17.91 -16.63 -14.03
N ARG A 199 -17.97 -17.95 -13.82
CA ARG A 199 -18.25 -18.92 -14.88
C ARG A 199 -19.54 -19.67 -14.54
N ASN A 200 -20.48 -19.66 -15.47
CA ASN A 200 -21.65 -20.53 -15.40
C ASN A 200 -21.24 -21.96 -15.77
N LEU A 201 -21.77 -22.95 -15.07
CA LEU A 201 -21.51 -24.36 -15.36
C LEU A 201 -22.78 -25.00 -15.94
N PHE A 202 -22.63 -25.82 -16.97
CA PHE A 202 -23.71 -26.61 -17.53
C PHE A 202 -23.44 -28.08 -17.25
N MET A 203 -24.37 -28.76 -16.60
CA MET A 203 -24.28 -30.17 -16.28
C MET A 203 -25.50 -30.91 -16.86
N TYR A 204 -25.24 -31.81 -17.80
CA TYR A 204 -26.26 -32.66 -18.43
C TYR A 204 -26.17 -34.08 -17.84
N ALA A 205 -27.25 -34.52 -17.20
CA ALA A 205 -27.36 -35.82 -16.53
C ALA A 205 -28.70 -36.48 -16.86
N PRO A 206 -28.85 -37.05 -18.08
CA PRO A 206 -30.13 -37.60 -18.55
C PRO A 206 -30.61 -38.74 -17.65
N GLY A 207 -31.89 -38.71 -17.25
CA GLY A 207 -32.51 -39.74 -16.39
C GLY A 207 -32.33 -39.53 -14.87
N GLY A 208 -31.85 -38.36 -14.43
CA GLY A 208 -31.81 -37.96 -13.03
C GLY A 208 -33.20 -37.68 -12.43
N LYS A 209 -33.33 -37.60 -11.09
CA LYS A 209 -34.60 -37.33 -10.38
C LYS A 209 -34.79 -35.84 -10.01
N LYS A 210 -36.08 -35.45 -10.06
CA LYS A 210 -36.78 -34.17 -9.79
C LYS A 210 -36.30 -32.95 -10.59
N ASP A 211 -37.24 -32.43 -11.39
CA ASP A 211 -37.23 -31.28 -12.31
C ASP A 211 -36.27 -31.40 -13.52
N GLY A 212 -36.86 -31.37 -14.73
CA GLY A 212 -36.14 -31.60 -15.99
C GLY A 212 -35.03 -30.58 -16.29
N ILE A 213 -35.19 -29.34 -15.83
CA ILE A 213 -34.17 -28.27 -15.86
C ILE A 213 -34.18 -27.56 -14.50
N GLN A 214 -33.02 -27.47 -13.86
CA GLN A 214 -32.82 -26.78 -12.60
C GLN A 214 -31.70 -25.75 -12.74
N LEU A 215 -31.95 -24.56 -12.20
CA LEU A 215 -30.92 -23.56 -11.99
C LEU A 215 -30.49 -23.64 -10.52
N ILE A 216 -29.30 -24.18 -10.28
CA ILE A 216 -28.70 -24.26 -8.95
C ILE A 216 -27.80 -23.03 -8.78
N PRO A 217 -28.19 -22.02 -7.99
CA PRO A 217 -27.32 -20.90 -7.72
C PRO A 217 -26.06 -21.39 -6.99
N ILE A 218 -24.88 -20.94 -7.42
CA ILE A 218 -23.66 -21.19 -6.65
C ILE A 218 -23.78 -20.28 -5.41
N SER A 219 -24.23 -20.86 -4.29
CA SER A 219 -24.63 -20.18 -3.04
C SER A 219 -24.13 -18.74 -2.88
N GLU A 220 -24.99 -17.78 -3.23
CA GLU A 220 -24.77 -16.34 -3.05
C GLU A 220 -24.95 -15.87 -1.60
N VAL A 221 -25.64 -16.65 -0.77
CA VAL A 221 -26.18 -16.20 0.52
C VAL A 221 -25.13 -16.12 1.63
N ALA A 222 -24.06 -16.93 1.59
CA ALA A 222 -23.02 -16.92 2.63
C ALA A 222 -21.92 -15.86 2.40
N ALA A 223 -21.67 -15.47 1.15
CA ALA A 223 -20.57 -14.54 0.83
C ALA A 223 -20.93 -13.07 1.10
N LYS A 224 -22.22 -12.72 1.01
CA LYS A 224 -22.68 -11.32 1.10
C LYS A 224 -22.43 -10.69 2.47
N ASP A 225 -22.59 -11.46 3.55
CA ASP A 225 -22.37 -11.01 4.93
C ASP A 225 -20.89 -10.89 5.29
N ASP A 226 -20.02 -11.71 4.68
CA ASP A 226 -18.59 -11.73 5.02
C ASP A 226 -17.81 -10.56 4.40
N PHE A 227 -18.23 -10.02 3.24
CA PHE A 227 -17.52 -8.89 2.61
C PHE A 227 -17.54 -7.61 3.46
N GLY A 228 -18.64 -7.37 4.19
CA GLY A 228 -18.73 -6.25 5.13
C GLY A 228 -17.70 -6.40 6.25
N SER A 229 -17.67 -7.58 6.86
CA SER A 229 -16.73 -7.95 7.92
C SER A 229 -15.28 -7.85 7.46
N ILE A 230 -14.93 -8.44 6.31
CA ILE A 230 -13.60 -8.34 5.71
C ILE A 230 -13.20 -6.88 5.50
N LYS A 231 -14.08 -6.05 4.92
CA LYS A 231 -13.77 -4.64 4.67
C LYS A 231 -13.56 -3.85 5.97
N ASN A 232 -14.33 -4.15 7.02
CA ASN A 232 -14.23 -3.47 8.31
C ASN A 232 -12.99 -3.92 9.10
N ILE A 233 -12.76 -5.23 9.24
CA ILE A 233 -11.59 -5.78 9.94
C ILE A 233 -10.32 -5.33 9.24
N SER A 234 -10.24 -5.50 7.92
CA SER A 234 -9.05 -5.06 7.17
C SER A 234 -8.86 -3.54 7.20
N ARG A 235 -9.92 -2.73 7.33
CA ARG A 235 -9.77 -1.29 7.56
C ARG A 235 -9.13 -1.05 8.92
N ASP A 236 -9.64 -1.68 9.96
CA ASP A 236 -9.19 -1.45 11.33
C ASP A 236 -7.73 -1.91 11.52
N ASP A 237 -7.32 -3.02 10.91
CA ASP A 237 -5.91 -3.45 10.83
C ASP A 237 -5.01 -2.38 10.19
N LEU A 238 -5.47 -1.77 9.08
CA LEU A 238 -4.69 -0.75 8.38
C LEU A 238 -4.57 0.54 9.20
N LEU A 239 -5.64 0.94 9.88
CA LEU A 239 -5.62 2.10 10.77
C LEU A 239 -4.71 1.86 11.97
N ALA A 240 -4.73 0.65 12.54
CA ALA A 240 -3.85 0.25 13.62
C ALA A 240 -2.38 0.26 13.17
N ALA A 241 -2.07 -0.31 12.00
CA ALA A 241 -0.71 -0.33 11.45
C ALA A 241 -0.19 1.07 11.09
N LEU A 242 -1.07 1.95 10.62
CA LEU A 242 -0.74 3.35 10.37
C LEU A 242 -0.76 4.18 11.66
N ARG A 243 -1.30 3.68 12.77
CA ARG A 243 -1.51 4.41 14.02
C ARG A 243 -2.27 5.73 13.81
N ILE A 244 -3.30 5.72 12.94
CA ILE A 244 -4.16 6.88 12.68
C ILE A 244 -5.58 6.61 13.18
N TYR A 245 -6.11 7.54 13.98
CA TYR A 245 -7.47 7.42 14.50
C TYR A 245 -8.54 7.51 13.38
N PRO A 246 -9.62 6.71 13.44
CA PRO A 246 -10.66 6.70 12.41
C PRO A 246 -11.26 8.08 12.11
N GLN A 247 -11.50 8.91 13.13
CA GLN A 247 -12.06 10.25 12.91
C GLN A 247 -11.12 11.17 12.12
N LEU A 248 -9.80 11.02 12.23
CA LEU A 248 -8.83 11.81 11.45
C LEU A 248 -8.82 11.41 9.97
N MET A 249 -9.29 10.21 9.67
CA MET A 249 -9.47 9.68 8.31
C MET A 249 -10.84 10.01 7.71
N GLY A 250 -11.68 10.79 8.41
CA GLY A 250 -13.03 11.11 7.97
C GLY A 250 -14.00 9.93 8.02
N ILE A 251 -13.71 8.89 8.81
CA ILE A 251 -14.61 7.74 8.97
C ILE A 251 -15.79 8.15 9.86
N VAL A 252 -17.00 7.84 9.42
CA VAL A 252 -18.23 8.08 10.17
C VAL A 252 -18.50 6.91 11.12
N PRO A 253 -18.73 7.16 12.43
CA PRO A 253 -19.02 6.12 13.40
C PRO A 253 -20.34 5.41 13.04
N GLN A 254 -20.37 4.09 13.19
CA GLN A 254 -21.58 3.27 12.94
C GLN A 254 -22.46 3.16 14.20
N ASN A 255 -21.92 3.48 15.37
CA ASN A 255 -22.59 3.35 16.66
C ASN A 255 -22.91 4.74 17.23
N SER A 256 -23.97 4.84 18.03
CA SER A 256 -24.46 6.10 18.62
C SER A 256 -23.47 6.82 19.54
N GLY A 257 -22.41 6.14 20.01
CA GLY A 257 -21.38 6.70 20.90
C GLY A 257 -20.31 7.57 20.23
N GLY A 258 -20.23 7.57 18.90
CA GLY A 258 -19.21 8.36 18.17
C GLY A 258 -17.76 7.95 18.44
N PHE A 259 -16.79 8.75 17.97
CA PHE A 259 -15.36 8.55 18.21
C PHE A 259 -14.75 9.50 19.26
N GLY A 260 -15.57 10.36 19.89
CA GLY A 260 -15.10 11.41 20.79
C GLY A 260 -14.52 12.62 20.06
N SER A 261 -13.68 13.40 20.76
CA SER A 261 -13.14 14.67 20.27
C SER A 261 -12.11 14.47 19.15
N MET A 262 -12.37 15.08 17.98
CA MET A 262 -11.39 15.12 16.88
C MET A 262 -10.15 15.93 17.25
N ARG A 263 -10.30 16.97 18.08
CA ARG A 263 -9.19 17.82 18.53
C ARG A 263 -8.23 17.01 19.39
N GLU A 264 -8.73 16.28 20.39
CA GLU A 264 -7.90 15.44 21.26
C GLU A 264 -7.21 14.34 20.47
N ALA A 265 -7.93 13.65 19.58
CA ALA A 265 -7.36 12.64 18.72
C ALA A 265 -6.21 13.18 17.85
N ALA A 266 -6.36 14.38 17.29
CA ALA A 266 -5.31 15.03 16.52
C ALA A 266 -4.09 15.40 17.37
N LEU A 267 -4.29 15.88 18.60
CA LEU A 267 -3.18 16.20 19.52
C LEU A 267 -2.42 14.94 19.96
N VAL A 268 -3.14 13.90 20.38
CA VAL A 268 -2.54 12.61 20.79
C VAL A 268 -1.81 11.97 19.61
N TRP A 269 -2.40 12.02 18.42
CA TRP A 269 -1.74 11.56 17.20
C TRP A 269 -0.48 12.37 16.87
N GLY A 270 -0.54 13.70 17.01
CA GLY A 270 0.61 14.58 16.83
C GLY A 270 1.78 14.19 17.73
N LEU A 271 1.51 14.01 19.02
CA LEU A 271 2.50 13.63 20.02
C LEU A 271 3.07 12.22 19.80
N ASN A 272 2.22 11.24 19.51
CA ASN A 272 2.63 9.83 19.48
C ASN A 272 3.13 9.35 18.11
N GLU A 273 2.77 10.04 17.03
CA GLU A 273 3.10 9.61 15.67
C GLU A 273 3.89 10.66 14.89
N LEU A 274 3.42 11.91 14.87
CA LEU A 274 4.07 12.95 14.06
C LEU A 274 5.42 13.35 14.63
N GLU A 275 5.49 13.67 15.93
CA GLU A 275 6.74 14.10 16.58
C GLU A 275 7.85 13.03 16.52
N PRO A 276 7.58 11.72 16.76
CA PRO A 276 8.58 10.68 16.57
C PRO A 276 9.07 10.53 15.12
N LEU A 277 8.20 10.73 14.13
CA LEU A 277 8.61 10.75 12.71
C LEU A 277 9.49 11.97 12.41
N GLN A 278 9.13 13.14 12.95
CA GLN A 278 9.95 14.35 12.84
C GLN A 278 11.34 14.12 13.47
N ALA A 279 11.41 13.56 14.68
CA ALA A 279 12.65 13.27 15.39
C ALA A 279 13.57 12.33 14.59
N ARG A 280 13.01 11.28 13.96
CA ARG A 280 13.78 10.40 13.05
C ARG A 280 14.38 11.18 11.89
N MET A 281 13.62 12.12 11.29
CA MET A 281 14.10 12.94 10.17
C MET A 281 15.17 13.96 10.57
N LEU A 282 15.27 14.36 11.84
CA LEU A 282 16.32 15.27 12.32
C LEU A 282 17.72 14.66 12.25
N GLN A 283 17.86 13.34 12.19
CA GLN A 283 19.15 12.65 12.01
C GLN A 283 19.88 13.07 10.71
N VAL A 284 19.15 13.57 9.71
CA VAL A 284 19.75 14.17 8.50
C VAL A 284 20.63 15.37 8.84
N ASN A 285 20.26 16.16 9.85
CA ASN A 285 21.06 17.30 10.30
C ASN A 285 22.36 16.85 10.97
N GLU A 286 22.33 15.75 11.72
CA GLU A 286 23.52 15.17 12.35
C GLU A 286 24.52 14.70 11.29
N TRP A 287 24.02 14.00 10.26
CA TRP A 287 24.84 13.61 9.12
C TRP A 287 25.44 14.80 8.37
N LEU A 288 24.66 15.87 8.17
CA LEU A 288 25.10 17.03 7.41
C LEU A 288 26.02 17.96 8.21
N GLY A 289 25.88 17.98 9.54
CA GLY A 289 26.49 18.98 10.43
C GLY A 289 25.88 20.37 10.32
N GLU A 290 24.70 20.52 9.69
CA GLU A 290 23.96 21.78 9.52
C GLU A 290 22.47 21.53 9.79
N GLU A 291 21.82 22.47 10.49
CA GLU A 291 20.39 22.39 10.79
C GLU A 291 19.55 22.77 9.56
N VAL A 292 19.24 21.77 8.71
CA VAL A 292 18.47 21.97 7.49
C VAL A 292 17.01 21.54 7.64
N ILE A 293 16.76 20.42 8.30
CA ILE A 293 15.41 19.94 8.62
C ILE A 293 14.97 20.54 9.95
N ARG A 294 13.89 21.31 9.92
CA ARG A 294 13.29 21.94 11.09
C ARG A 294 11.78 21.83 11.01
N PHE A 295 11.14 21.72 12.16
CA PHE A 295 9.69 21.63 12.27
C PHE A 295 9.16 22.71 13.20
N GLN A 296 8.02 23.28 12.83
CA GLN A 296 7.21 24.07 13.75
C GLN A 296 6.38 23.13 14.62
N THR A 297 6.04 23.56 15.84
CA THR A 297 5.17 22.83 16.76
C THR A 297 3.84 22.47 16.09
N PHE A 298 3.37 21.24 16.30
CA PHE A 298 2.08 20.82 15.79
C PHE A 298 0.95 21.44 16.63
N GLU A 299 0.30 22.45 16.08
CA GLU A 299 -0.81 23.13 16.73
C GLU A 299 -2.10 23.05 15.91
N LEU A 300 -3.21 22.92 16.62
CA LEU A 300 -4.57 23.04 16.12
C LEU A 300 -5.01 24.48 16.43
N GLY A 301 -4.75 25.40 15.50
CA GLY A 301 -4.94 26.83 15.70
C GLY A 301 -6.35 27.22 16.19
N GLY A 302 -6.40 28.28 17.00
CA GLY A 302 -7.61 28.99 17.44
C GLY A 302 -8.43 28.33 18.58
N PRO A 303 -9.04 29.12 19.50
CA PRO A 303 -10.19 28.68 20.28
C PRO A 303 -11.46 28.65 19.42
N LEU A 304 -12.44 27.84 19.83
CA LEU A 304 -13.74 27.63 19.17
C LEU A 304 -14.54 28.93 18.96
#